data_AF-A0A3D0QH07-F1
#
_entry.id   AF-A0A3D0QH07-F1
#
_cell.length_a   1.000
_cell.length_b   1.000
_cell.length_c   1.000
_cell.angle_alpha   90.00
_cell.angle_beta   90.00
_cell.angle_gamma   90.00
#
_symmetry.space_group_name_H-M   'P 1'
#
loop_
_entity.id
_entity.type
_entity.pdbx_description
1 polymer ?
#
loop_
_entity_poly.entity_id
_entity_poly.type
_entity_poly.pdbx_seq_one_letter_code
_entity_poly.pdbx_strand_id
1 'polypeptide(L)'
;MPERIIHTACPRNCYSTCGLRVTVENGRLRRIEPVTENKATSLGACLKGLAYLERVYSPDRILFPLKKDPSKGSFRRVTWDEALDIITERLVKIRSIHGPKSLLYYTGSGTKGLLNSVGGAFWRLWGGYTTTYGDLCWPAGLEATRLTLGANEHNAPWDLANARLIILWGKNAAETNIHQMKFVDEALREGAQLVVIDPRRTETAERASLLIQPRPGTDAAIALAVGHQLIENNWIDEPFIASHVHG
;
A
#
# COMPACT_ATOMS: atom_id res chain seq x y z
N MET A 1 -32.70 -4.39 -15.78
CA MET A 1 -31.93 -3.17 -16.12
C MET A 1 -30.86 -3.56 -17.12
N PRO A 2 -30.64 -2.77 -18.19
CA PRO A 2 -29.65 -3.10 -19.21
C PRO A 2 -28.23 -3.17 -18.63
N GLU A 3 -27.36 -3.85 -19.36
CA GLU A 3 -25.93 -3.89 -19.05
C GLU A 3 -25.34 -2.48 -18.99
N ARG A 4 -24.53 -2.22 -17.97
CA ARG A 4 -23.77 -0.99 -17.80
C ARG A 4 -22.31 -1.30 -17.53
N ILE A 5 -21.43 -0.62 -18.24
CA ILE A 5 -19.99 -0.64 -17.99
C ILE A 5 -19.61 0.55 -17.10
N ILE A 6 -18.84 0.29 -16.04
CA ILE A 6 -18.33 1.29 -15.09
C ILE A 6 -16.81 1.19 -15.05
N HIS A 7 -16.13 2.32 -15.21
CA HIS A 7 -14.69 2.40 -14.99
C HIS A 7 -14.41 2.83 -13.56
N THR A 8 -13.52 2.12 -12.88
CA THR A 8 -13.12 2.40 -11.51
C THR A 8 -11.67 2.00 -11.28
N ALA A 9 -11.16 2.18 -10.06
CA ALA A 9 -9.82 1.78 -9.68
C ALA A 9 -9.86 0.71 -8.59
N CYS A 10 -8.87 -0.17 -8.59
CA CYS A 10 -8.68 -1.16 -7.55
C CYS A 10 -8.39 -0.45 -6.21
N PRO A 11 -9.24 -0.61 -5.17
CA PRO A 11 -9.07 0.13 -3.93
C PRO A 11 -8.06 -0.53 -2.99
N ARG A 12 -7.29 -1.54 -3.43
CA ARG A 12 -6.32 -2.21 -2.56
C ARG A 12 -5.13 -1.30 -2.27
N ASN A 13 -4.61 -1.39 -1.05
CA ASN A 13 -3.40 -0.71 -0.63
C ASN A 13 -2.11 -1.40 -1.14
N CYS A 14 -1.91 -1.45 -2.46
CA CYS A 14 -0.72 -2.08 -3.08
C CYS A 14 0.05 -1.15 -4.02
N TYR A 15 0.01 0.17 -3.78
CA TYR A 15 0.66 1.24 -4.57
C TYR A 15 0.09 1.49 -5.98
N SER A 16 -0.33 0.45 -6.68
CA SER A 16 -0.54 0.49 -8.13
C SER A 16 -1.85 1.13 -8.61
N THR A 17 -2.90 1.14 -7.79
CA THR A 17 -4.21 1.74 -8.13
C THR A 17 -4.72 1.33 -9.53
N CYS A 18 -4.65 0.03 -9.84
CA CYS A 18 -4.92 -0.49 -11.17
C CYS A 18 -6.33 -0.11 -11.66
N GLY A 19 -6.46 0.26 -12.93
CA GLY A 19 -7.78 0.49 -13.53
C GLY A 19 -8.59 -0.80 -13.66
N LEU A 20 -9.90 -0.68 -13.49
CA LEU A 20 -10.88 -1.76 -13.59
C LEU A 20 -12.03 -1.33 -14.48
N ARG A 21 -12.45 -2.23 -15.38
CA ARG A 21 -13.66 -2.13 -16.17
C ARG A 21 -14.67 -3.13 -15.61
N VAL A 22 -15.80 -2.61 -15.17
CA VAL A 22 -16.76 -3.35 -14.36
C VAL A 22 -18.09 -3.44 -15.08
N THR A 23 -18.53 -4.65 -15.39
CA THR A 23 -19.84 -4.90 -16.00
C THR A 23 -20.88 -5.15 -14.92
N VAL A 24 -21.93 -4.33 -14.90
CA VAL A 24 -23.10 -4.46 -14.04
C VAL A 24 -24.31 -4.76 -14.90
N GLU A 25 -25.04 -5.81 -14.57
CA GLU A 25 -26.22 -6.25 -15.29
C GLU A 25 -27.33 -6.53 -14.29
N ASN A 26 -28.54 -6.02 -14.52
CA ASN A 26 -29.66 -6.21 -13.60
C ASN A 26 -29.35 -5.84 -12.14
N GLY A 27 -28.56 -4.77 -11.95
CA GLY A 27 -28.13 -4.28 -10.63
C GLY A 27 -27.09 -5.15 -9.93
N ARG A 28 -26.54 -6.16 -10.61
CA ARG A 28 -25.55 -7.09 -10.07
C ARG A 28 -24.23 -6.95 -10.81
N LEU A 29 -23.14 -6.93 -10.05
CA LEU A 29 -21.79 -7.06 -10.57
C LEU A 29 -21.66 -8.42 -11.30
N ARG A 30 -21.31 -8.42 -12.58
CA ARG A 30 -21.15 -9.63 -13.39
C ARG A 30 -19.71 -9.96 -13.70
N ARG A 31 -18.92 -8.93 -14.04
CA ARG A 31 -17.55 -9.11 -14.50
C ARG A 31 -16.67 -7.95 -14.05
N ILE A 32 -15.43 -8.26 -13.74
CA ILE A 32 -14.36 -7.29 -13.50
C ILE A 32 -13.24 -7.63 -14.47
N GLU A 33 -12.87 -6.66 -15.30
CA GLU A 33 -11.83 -6.80 -16.31
C GLU A 33 -10.70 -5.81 -16.03
N PRO A 34 -9.44 -6.18 -16.34
CA PRO A 34 -8.33 -5.25 -16.25
C PRO A 34 -8.44 -4.13 -17.29
N VAL A 35 -7.89 -2.99 -16.94
CA VAL A 35 -7.62 -1.84 -17.83
C VAL A 35 -6.09 -1.76 -17.99
N THR A 36 -5.61 -1.74 -19.22
CA THR A 36 -4.17 -1.83 -19.56
C THR A 36 -3.62 -0.53 -20.17
N GLU A 37 -4.49 0.45 -20.39
CA GLU A 37 -4.20 1.76 -20.97
C GLU A 37 -3.33 2.64 -20.05
N ASN A 38 -3.35 2.38 -18.73
CA ASN A 38 -2.47 3.06 -17.78
C ASN A 38 -1.05 2.50 -17.88
N LYS A 39 -0.11 3.34 -18.34
CA LYS A 39 1.32 2.98 -18.48
C LYS A 39 1.91 2.37 -17.20
N ALA A 40 1.60 2.93 -16.03
CA ALA A 40 2.12 2.46 -14.75
C ALA A 40 1.58 1.06 -14.36
N THR A 41 0.42 0.67 -14.87
CA THR A 41 -0.21 -0.62 -14.60
C THR A 41 -0.62 -1.35 -15.88
N SER A 42 0.23 -1.33 -16.90
CA SER A 42 -0.14 -1.84 -18.23
C SER A 42 -0.39 -3.35 -18.28
N LEU A 43 0.01 -4.08 -17.23
CA LEU A 43 -0.34 -5.51 -17.05
C LEU A 43 -1.79 -5.71 -16.59
N GLY A 44 -2.51 -4.63 -16.27
CA GLY A 44 -3.86 -4.70 -15.72
C GLY A 44 -3.92 -5.13 -14.26
N ALA A 45 -5.12 -5.14 -13.67
CA ALA A 45 -5.27 -5.57 -12.29
C ALA A 45 -4.85 -7.04 -12.08
N CYS A 46 -4.10 -7.29 -11.01
CA CYS A 46 -3.72 -8.66 -10.62
C CYS A 46 -4.93 -9.50 -10.19
N LEU A 47 -4.74 -10.81 -10.01
CA LEU A 47 -5.78 -11.75 -9.57
C LEU A 47 -6.54 -11.27 -8.32
N LYS A 48 -5.84 -10.63 -7.37
CA LYS A 48 -6.45 -10.07 -6.15
C LYS A 48 -7.50 -8.98 -6.46
N GLY A 49 -7.30 -8.20 -7.51
CA GLY A 49 -8.24 -7.18 -7.97
C GLY A 49 -9.42 -7.79 -8.73
N LEU A 50 -9.16 -8.80 -9.56
CA LEU A 50 -10.21 -9.49 -10.33
C LEU A 50 -11.15 -10.31 -9.43
N ALA A 51 -10.61 -10.88 -8.35
CA ALA A 51 -11.36 -11.65 -7.34
C ALA A 51 -12.33 -10.81 -6.47
N TYR A 52 -12.48 -9.51 -6.71
CA TYR A 52 -13.48 -8.70 -5.98
C TYR A 52 -14.92 -9.18 -6.23
N LEU A 53 -15.19 -9.80 -7.37
CA LEU A 53 -16.48 -10.41 -7.68
C LEU A 53 -16.86 -11.47 -6.62
N GLU A 54 -15.92 -12.35 -6.29
CA GLU A 54 -16.08 -13.39 -5.26
C GLU A 54 -16.28 -12.78 -3.87
N ARG A 55 -15.54 -11.71 -3.54
CA ARG A 55 -15.71 -11.00 -2.25
C ARG A 55 -17.09 -10.36 -2.11
N VAL A 56 -17.65 -9.80 -3.19
CA VAL A 56 -18.98 -9.16 -3.17
C VAL A 56 -20.10 -10.16 -2.92
N TYR A 57 -19.95 -11.40 -3.41
CA TYR A 57 -20.96 -12.46 -3.31
C TYR A 57 -20.59 -13.58 -2.34
N SER A 58 -19.51 -13.44 -1.58
CA SER A 58 -19.09 -14.42 -0.59
C SER A 58 -20.23 -14.67 0.41
N PRO A 59 -20.50 -15.94 0.78
CA PRO A 59 -21.48 -16.26 1.81
C PRO A 59 -21.09 -15.70 3.18
N ASP A 60 -19.80 -15.44 3.41
CA ASP A 60 -19.26 -14.87 4.66
C ASP A 60 -19.36 -13.34 4.72
N ARG A 61 -19.93 -12.71 3.68
CA ARG A 61 -20.07 -11.25 3.66
C ARG A 61 -21.02 -10.80 4.77
N ILE A 62 -20.52 -9.93 5.64
CA ILE A 62 -21.34 -9.29 6.68
C ILE A 62 -22.26 -8.25 6.02
N LEU A 63 -23.55 -8.55 5.96
CA LEU A 63 -24.57 -7.73 5.30
C LEU A 63 -25.38 -6.86 6.28
N PHE A 64 -25.34 -7.18 7.56
CA PHE A 64 -26.18 -6.54 8.58
C PHE A 64 -25.33 -6.15 9.79
N PRO A 65 -25.72 -5.08 10.51
CA PRO A 65 -25.13 -4.76 11.80
C PRO A 65 -25.27 -5.94 12.78
N LEU A 66 -24.21 -6.20 13.53
CA LEU A 66 -24.13 -7.28 14.52
C LEU A 66 -23.79 -6.70 15.89
N LYS A 67 -24.48 -7.18 16.93
CA LYS A 67 -24.20 -6.86 18.33
C LYS A 67 -23.61 -8.09 19.01
N LYS A 68 -22.44 -7.93 19.63
CA LYS A 68 -21.81 -8.98 20.42
C LYS A 68 -22.56 -9.19 21.74
N ASP A 69 -22.85 -10.44 22.07
CA ASP A 69 -23.24 -10.86 23.41
C ASP A 69 -21.97 -11.13 24.22
N PRO A 70 -21.62 -10.29 25.22
CA PRO A 70 -20.40 -10.45 25.98
C PRO A 70 -20.41 -11.71 26.85
N SER A 71 -21.58 -12.22 27.24
CA SER A 71 -21.70 -13.40 28.10
C SER A 71 -21.46 -14.71 27.34
N LYS A 72 -21.82 -14.74 26.05
CA LYS A 72 -21.74 -15.94 25.20
C LYS A 72 -20.63 -15.87 24.16
N GLY A 73 -20.05 -14.69 23.94
CA GLY A 73 -19.07 -14.45 22.87
C GLY A 73 -19.67 -14.50 21.46
N SER A 74 -20.98 -14.72 21.32
CA SER A 74 -21.69 -14.81 20.05
C SER A 74 -22.16 -13.44 19.55
N PHE A 75 -22.61 -13.39 18.29
CA PHE A 75 -23.16 -12.19 17.68
C PHE A 75 -24.63 -12.40 17.32
N ARG A 76 -25.46 -11.38 17.54
CA ARG A 76 -26.83 -11.32 17.04
C ARG A 76 -27.00 -10.18 16.06
N ARG A 77 -27.83 -10.37 15.04
CA ARG A 77 -28.23 -9.31 14.11
C ARG A 77 -29.06 -8.25 14.83
N VAL A 78 -28.86 -6.99 14.46
CA VAL A 78 -29.66 -5.83 14.89
C VAL A 78 -30.08 -4.99 13.69
N THR A 79 -31.06 -4.11 13.88
CA THR A 79 -31.42 -3.10 12.87
C THR A 79 -30.35 -2.01 12.79
N TRP A 80 -30.36 -1.22 11.72
CA TRP A 80 -29.50 -0.04 11.62
C TRP A 80 -29.82 0.99 12.70
N ASP A 81 -31.10 1.24 12.98
CA ASP A 81 -31.52 2.17 14.02
C ASP A 81 -31.04 1.73 15.40
N GLU A 82 -31.24 0.46 15.79
CA GLU A 82 -30.72 -0.07 17.07
C GLU A 82 -29.19 0.07 17.16
N ALA A 83 -28.46 -0.25 16.08
CA ALA A 83 -27.01 -0.14 16.06
C ALA A 83 -26.54 1.31 16.25
N LEU A 84 -27.14 2.24 15.51
CA LEU A 84 -26.78 3.66 15.53
C LEU A 84 -27.15 4.31 16.86
N ASP A 85 -28.30 3.98 17.45
CA ASP A 85 -28.71 4.46 18.76
C ASP A 85 -27.73 4.03 19.84
N ILE A 86 -27.37 2.74 19.88
CA ILE A 86 -26.39 2.21 20.86
C ILE A 86 -25.03 2.90 20.71
N ILE A 87 -24.56 3.07 19.47
CA ILE A 87 -23.27 3.73 19.21
C ILE A 87 -23.33 5.18 19.66
N THR A 88 -24.38 5.91 19.27
CA THR A 88 -24.54 7.33 19.56
C THR A 88 -24.67 7.60 21.05
N GLU A 89 -25.51 6.84 21.76
CA GLU A 89 -25.68 6.94 23.22
C GLU A 89 -24.33 6.78 23.93
N ARG A 90 -23.54 5.77 23.55
CA ARG A 90 -22.21 5.53 24.12
C ARG A 90 -21.23 6.64 23.80
N LEU A 91 -21.19 7.10 22.55
CA LEU A 91 -20.31 8.20 22.16
C LEU A 91 -20.63 9.48 22.92
N VAL A 92 -21.92 9.85 23.04
CA VAL A 92 -22.36 11.02 23.81
C VAL A 92 -21.93 10.90 25.27
N LYS A 93 -22.15 9.74 25.88
CA LYS A 93 -21.76 9.48 27.28
C LYS A 93 -20.24 9.52 27.49
N ILE A 94 -19.46 8.92 26.60
CA ILE A 94 -18.00 8.94 26.68
C ILE A 94 -17.49 10.38 26.56
N ARG A 95 -18.02 11.14 25.60
CA ARG A 95 -17.64 12.54 25.40
C ARG A 95 -17.98 13.41 26.61
N SER A 96 -19.13 13.21 27.25
CA SER A 96 -19.53 14.02 28.40
C SER A 96 -18.70 13.74 29.65
N ILE A 97 -18.30 12.48 29.87
CA ILE A 97 -17.55 12.08 31.07
C ILE A 97 -16.03 12.28 30.89
N HIS A 98 -15.49 11.95 29.72
CA HIS A 98 -14.04 11.85 29.50
C HIS A 98 -13.49 12.84 28.45
N GLY A 99 -14.38 13.58 27.78
CA GLY A 99 -14.01 14.47 26.69
C GLY A 99 -13.66 13.75 25.38
N PRO A 100 -13.45 14.48 24.29
CA PRO A 100 -13.24 13.89 22.96
C PRO A 100 -11.93 13.12 22.80
N LYS A 101 -10.89 13.44 23.60
CA LYS A 101 -9.57 12.78 23.54
C LYS A 101 -9.57 11.35 24.07
N SER A 102 -10.63 10.91 24.75
CA SER A 102 -10.75 9.52 25.23
C SER A 102 -11.06 8.52 24.13
N LEU A 103 -11.37 8.99 22.91
CA LEU A 103 -11.64 8.14 21.75
C LEU A 103 -10.40 8.02 20.86
N LEU A 104 -9.99 6.78 20.59
CA LEU A 104 -8.98 6.48 19.57
C LEU A 104 -9.68 6.15 18.24
N TYR A 105 -9.52 7.02 17.24
CA TYR A 105 -9.85 6.67 15.87
C TYR A 105 -8.62 6.10 15.18
N TYR A 106 -8.68 4.81 14.87
CA TYR A 106 -7.66 4.12 14.10
C TYR A 106 -8.14 3.91 12.67
N THR A 107 -7.40 4.48 11.72
CA THR A 107 -7.60 4.26 10.29
C THR A 107 -6.27 3.82 9.67
N GLY A 108 -6.33 2.85 8.78
CA GLY A 108 -5.12 2.21 8.26
C GLY A 108 -5.30 1.71 6.83
N SER A 109 -4.89 0.47 6.61
CA SER A 109 -4.89 -0.17 5.30
C SER A 109 -6.19 -0.94 5.01
N GLY A 110 -6.32 -1.50 3.81
CA GLY A 110 -7.47 -2.30 3.36
C GLY A 110 -8.05 -1.76 2.05
N THR A 111 -9.03 -0.87 2.19
CA THR A 111 -9.66 -0.14 1.08
C THR A 111 -9.16 1.29 1.11
N LYS A 112 -8.61 1.79 -0.01
CA LYS A 112 -8.15 3.16 -0.22
C LYS A 112 -8.98 3.81 -1.32
N GLY A 113 -9.29 5.09 -1.16
CA GLY A 113 -10.10 5.90 -2.06
C GLY A 113 -10.47 7.24 -1.42
N LEU A 114 -11.12 8.11 -2.18
CA LEU A 114 -11.44 9.47 -1.73
C LEU A 114 -12.30 9.50 -0.45
N LEU A 115 -13.22 8.53 -0.32
CA LEU A 115 -14.14 8.44 0.81
C LEU A 115 -13.47 8.06 2.14
N ASN A 116 -12.23 7.55 2.12
CA ASN A 116 -11.50 7.27 3.35
C ASN A 116 -11.28 8.52 4.22
N SER A 117 -11.27 9.71 3.61
CA SER A 117 -11.11 10.99 4.32
C SER A 117 -12.34 11.36 5.18
N VAL A 118 -13.52 10.82 4.86
CA VAL A 118 -14.80 11.18 5.51
C VAL A 118 -14.79 10.81 6.99
N GLY A 119 -14.16 9.69 7.37
CA GLY A 119 -14.09 9.27 8.76
C GLY A 119 -13.37 10.30 9.65
N GLY A 120 -12.28 10.90 9.16
CA GLY A 120 -11.59 11.96 9.91
C GLY A 120 -12.43 13.23 10.03
N ALA A 121 -13.18 13.60 8.99
CA ALA A 121 -14.08 14.75 9.02
C ALA A 121 -15.21 14.57 10.06
N PHE A 122 -15.80 13.38 10.13
CA PHE A 122 -16.80 13.04 11.14
C PHE A 122 -16.26 13.26 12.55
N TRP A 123 -15.09 12.73 12.87
CA TRP A 123 -14.54 12.85 14.22
C TRP A 123 -14.10 14.27 14.60
N ARG A 124 -13.71 15.10 13.62
CA ARG A 124 -13.48 16.54 13.85
C ARG A 124 -14.78 17.23 14.25
N LEU A 125 -15.88 16.99 13.52
CA LEU A 125 -17.20 17.54 13.83
C LEU A 125 -17.76 17.01 15.16
N TRP A 126 -17.44 15.77 15.52
CA TRP A 126 -17.80 15.18 16.81
C TRP A 126 -17.12 15.86 18.02
N GLY A 127 -16.12 16.74 17.79
CA GLY A 127 -15.43 17.50 18.84
C GLY A 127 -13.95 17.15 19.00
N GLY A 128 -13.38 16.36 18.10
CA GLY A 128 -11.98 15.92 18.13
C GLY A 128 -11.82 14.46 18.55
N TYR A 129 -10.61 13.92 18.41
CA TYR A 129 -10.27 12.53 18.70
C TYR A 129 -8.77 12.35 18.89
N THR A 130 -8.37 11.25 19.53
CA THR A 130 -6.98 10.76 19.54
C THR A 130 -6.77 9.88 18.31
N THR A 131 -5.62 10.00 17.66
CA THR A 131 -5.26 9.25 16.45
C THR A 131 -3.83 8.75 16.54
N THR A 132 -3.47 7.78 15.71
CA THR A 132 -2.09 7.33 15.54
C THR A 132 -1.30 8.31 14.66
N TYR A 133 0.00 8.42 14.92
CA TYR A 133 0.97 9.07 14.05
C TYR A 133 1.79 8.00 13.32
N GLY A 134 1.99 8.14 12.01
CA GLY A 134 2.62 7.13 11.16
C GLY A 134 1.69 5.96 10.78
N ASP A 135 2.28 4.94 10.16
CA ASP A 135 1.64 3.65 9.88
C ASP A 135 2.61 2.48 10.10
N LEU A 136 2.14 1.24 9.93
CA LEU A 136 2.96 0.05 10.21
C LEU A 136 4.03 -0.23 9.15
N CYS A 137 4.00 0.44 8.01
CA CYS A 137 4.70 0.00 6.83
C CYS A 137 5.78 0.97 6.39
N TRP A 138 5.45 2.23 6.11
CA TRP A 138 6.35 3.14 5.35
C TRP A 138 6.87 4.38 6.11
N PRO A 139 6.46 4.75 7.34
CA PRO A 139 6.80 6.08 7.88
C PRO A 139 8.29 6.28 8.11
N ALA A 140 9.02 5.23 8.52
CA ALA A 140 10.47 5.31 8.74
C ALA A 140 11.22 5.64 7.44
N GLY A 141 10.84 5.02 6.32
CA GLY A 141 11.42 5.30 5.02
C GLY A 141 11.08 6.70 4.51
N LEU A 142 9.83 7.14 4.68
CA LEU A 142 9.40 8.49 4.28
C LEU A 142 10.13 9.59 5.08
N GLU A 143 10.39 9.35 6.36
CA GLU A 143 11.13 10.29 7.20
C GLU A 143 12.62 10.31 6.85
N ALA A 144 13.23 9.14 6.57
CA ALA A 144 14.61 9.08 6.08
C ALA A 144 14.78 9.84 4.77
N THR A 145 13.88 9.65 3.80
CA THR A 145 13.89 10.40 2.54
C THR A 145 13.68 11.90 2.77
N ARG A 146 12.77 12.30 3.66
CA ARG A 146 12.56 13.73 4.00
C ARG A 146 13.81 14.36 4.61
N LEU A 147 14.49 13.66 5.52
CA LEU A 147 15.70 14.14 6.18
C LEU A 147 16.89 14.23 5.22
N THR A 148 17.00 13.31 4.25
CA THR A 148 18.14 13.26 3.32
C THR A 148 17.94 14.06 2.04
N LEU A 149 16.73 14.03 1.47
CA LEU A 149 16.40 14.62 0.15
C LEU A 149 15.42 15.81 0.25
N GLY A 150 14.91 16.13 1.43
CA GLY A 150 13.97 17.24 1.66
C GLY A 150 12.50 16.92 1.32
N ALA A 151 12.25 16.08 0.31
CA ALA A 151 10.90 15.71 -0.13
C ALA A 151 10.80 14.23 -0.51
N ASN A 152 9.60 13.67 -0.32
CA ASN A 152 9.25 12.30 -0.73
C ASN A 152 8.87 12.25 -2.21
N GLU A 153 9.85 12.46 -3.07
CA GLU A 153 9.70 12.38 -4.52
C GLU A 153 10.32 11.10 -5.08
N HIS A 154 9.80 10.62 -6.20
CA HIS A 154 10.31 9.45 -6.88
C HIS A 154 10.14 9.58 -8.40
N ASN A 155 11.01 8.89 -9.14
CA ASN A 155 10.87 8.80 -10.59
C ASN A 155 9.55 8.14 -11.00
N ALA A 156 9.10 8.41 -12.22
CA ALA A 156 7.97 7.70 -12.77
C ALA A 156 8.26 6.18 -12.85
N PRO A 157 7.29 5.29 -12.60
CA PRO A 157 7.54 3.85 -12.54
C PRO A 157 8.22 3.25 -13.78
N TRP A 158 7.94 3.81 -14.96
CA TRP A 158 8.51 3.36 -16.23
C TRP A 158 9.95 3.81 -16.46
N ASP A 159 10.45 4.78 -15.71
CA ASP A 159 11.84 5.23 -15.82
C ASP A 159 12.83 4.16 -15.36
N LEU A 160 12.36 3.18 -14.56
CA LEU A 160 13.15 2.03 -14.14
C LEU A 160 13.70 1.22 -15.33
N ALA A 161 13.05 1.25 -16.49
CA ALA A 161 13.50 0.58 -17.70
C ALA A 161 14.82 1.16 -18.26
N ASN A 162 15.18 2.40 -17.89
CA ASN A 162 16.40 3.07 -18.33
C ASN A 162 17.62 2.76 -17.44
N ALA A 163 17.42 2.03 -16.33
CA ALA A 163 18.49 1.75 -15.38
C ALA A 163 19.46 0.69 -15.91
N ARG A 164 20.78 0.89 -15.69
CA ARG A 164 21.81 -0.13 -15.99
C ARG A 164 22.06 -1.09 -14.83
N LEU A 165 21.72 -0.67 -13.61
CA LEU A 165 21.78 -1.46 -12.40
C LEU A 165 20.51 -1.19 -11.58
N ILE A 166 19.85 -2.25 -11.15
CA ILE A 166 18.66 -2.19 -10.30
C ILE A 166 18.98 -2.96 -9.02
N ILE A 167 18.78 -2.30 -7.87
CA ILE A 167 18.90 -2.94 -6.55
C ILE A 167 17.51 -2.98 -5.93
N LEU A 168 16.97 -4.19 -5.73
CA LEU A 168 15.75 -4.41 -4.97
C LEU A 168 16.12 -4.88 -3.56
N TRP A 169 16.07 -3.94 -2.61
CA TRP A 169 16.45 -4.16 -1.22
C TRP A 169 15.23 -4.29 -0.32
N GLY A 170 15.06 -5.44 0.34
CA GLY A 170 13.92 -5.71 1.22
C GLY A 170 12.58 -5.72 0.49
N LYS A 171 12.58 -6.00 -0.82
CA LYS A 171 11.41 -5.84 -1.70
C LYS A 171 11.21 -7.04 -2.62
N ASN A 172 10.13 -7.79 -2.38
CA ASN A 172 9.66 -8.84 -3.28
C ASN A 172 8.62 -8.28 -4.27
N ALA A 173 9.08 -7.60 -5.31
CA ALA A 173 8.23 -6.95 -6.30
C ALA A 173 7.38 -7.95 -7.12
N ALA A 174 7.87 -9.15 -7.39
CA ALA A 174 7.14 -10.21 -8.08
C ALA A 174 5.81 -10.59 -7.41
N GLU A 175 5.67 -10.38 -6.10
CA GLU A 175 4.43 -10.62 -5.37
C GLU A 175 3.69 -9.34 -4.97
N THR A 176 4.46 -8.34 -4.50
CA THR A 176 3.92 -7.17 -3.81
C THR A 176 3.72 -5.96 -4.73
N ASN A 177 4.41 -5.92 -5.88
CA ASN A 177 4.24 -4.90 -6.91
C ASN A 177 4.58 -5.44 -8.31
N ILE A 178 3.70 -6.30 -8.83
CA ILE A 178 3.90 -7.00 -10.10
C ILE A 178 4.16 -6.07 -11.29
N HIS A 179 3.69 -4.83 -11.22
CA HIS A 179 3.86 -3.85 -12.29
C HIS A 179 5.28 -3.34 -12.39
N GLN A 180 6.01 -3.28 -11.26
CA GLN A 180 7.41 -2.92 -11.27
C GLN A 180 8.25 -3.95 -12.04
N MET A 181 7.90 -5.24 -11.93
CA MET A 181 8.65 -6.31 -12.60
C MET A 181 8.66 -6.17 -14.11
N LYS A 182 7.60 -5.62 -14.72
CA LYS A 182 7.59 -5.32 -16.16
C LYS A 182 8.78 -4.45 -16.57
N PHE A 183 9.01 -3.35 -15.84
CA PHE A 183 10.07 -2.40 -16.15
C PHE A 183 11.45 -2.93 -15.77
N VAL A 184 11.53 -3.77 -14.73
CA VAL A 184 12.76 -4.53 -14.43
C VAL A 184 13.11 -5.45 -15.60
N ASP A 185 12.14 -6.19 -16.13
CA ASP A 185 12.36 -7.11 -17.26
C ASP A 185 12.71 -6.38 -18.56
N GLU A 186 12.20 -5.16 -18.75
CA GLU A 186 12.61 -4.28 -19.86
C GLU A 186 14.08 -3.88 -19.71
N ALA A 187 14.50 -3.37 -18.54
CA ALA A 187 15.89 -3.02 -18.29
C ALA A 187 16.84 -4.22 -18.45
N LEU A 188 16.46 -5.39 -17.94
CA LEU A 188 17.26 -6.62 -18.05
C LEU A 188 17.46 -7.05 -19.52
N ARG A 189 16.43 -6.89 -20.37
CA ARG A 189 16.55 -7.16 -21.81
C ARG A 189 17.51 -6.20 -22.51
N GLU A 190 17.63 -4.97 -22.03
CA GLU A 190 18.60 -3.98 -22.50
C GLU A 190 20.00 -4.15 -21.84
N GLY A 191 20.21 -5.23 -21.09
CA GLY A 191 21.52 -5.57 -20.50
C GLY A 191 21.76 -5.00 -19.10
N ALA A 192 20.73 -4.50 -18.41
CA ALA A 192 20.85 -4.12 -17.01
C ALA A 192 21.13 -5.32 -16.11
N GLN A 193 21.68 -5.06 -14.92
CA GLN A 193 21.83 -6.05 -13.87
C GLN A 193 20.80 -5.85 -12.76
N LEU A 194 20.28 -6.97 -12.22
CA LEU A 194 19.40 -6.96 -11.06
C LEU A 194 20.12 -7.59 -9.86
N VAL A 195 20.27 -6.82 -8.79
CA VAL A 195 20.72 -7.28 -7.48
C VAL A 195 19.53 -7.28 -6.53
N VAL A 196 19.35 -8.39 -5.80
CA VAL A 196 18.33 -8.50 -4.76
C VAL A 196 19.02 -8.66 -3.41
N ILE A 197 18.58 -7.85 -2.43
CA ILE A 197 19.04 -7.95 -1.05
C ILE A 197 17.82 -8.33 -0.20
N ASP A 198 17.72 -9.61 0.12
CA ASP A 198 16.59 -10.19 0.87
C ASP A 198 17.09 -11.42 1.63
N PRO A 199 16.75 -11.61 2.91
CA PRO A 199 17.13 -12.81 3.65
C PRO A 199 16.55 -14.10 3.03
N ARG A 200 15.50 -13.99 2.20
CA ARG A 200 14.83 -15.11 1.55
C ARG A 200 15.11 -15.12 0.05
N ARG A 201 15.21 -16.33 -0.50
CA ARG A 201 15.14 -16.53 -1.95
C ARG A 201 13.67 -16.48 -2.38
N THR A 202 13.29 -15.41 -3.09
CA THR A 202 11.92 -15.14 -3.55
C THR A 202 11.83 -15.20 -5.08
N GLU A 203 10.62 -15.17 -5.64
CA GLU A 203 10.39 -15.10 -7.09
C GLU A 203 11.03 -13.87 -7.74
N THR A 204 11.22 -12.78 -6.97
CA THR A 204 11.99 -11.63 -7.41
C THR A 204 13.47 -11.97 -7.52
N ALA A 205 14.02 -12.70 -6.53
CA ALA A 205 15.42 -13.10 -6.49
C ALA A 205 15.78 -14.09 -7.63
N GLU A 206 14.84 -14.89 -8.11
CA GLU A 206 15.07 -15.80 -9.24
C GLU A 206 15.45 -15.08 -10.54
N ARG A 207 15.17 -13.78 -10.65
CA ARG A 207 15.55 -12.96 -11.81
C ARG A 207 16.85 -12.19 -11.60
N ALA A 208 17.41 -12.23 -10.40
CA ALA A 208 18.57 -11.46 -10.02
C ALA A 208 19.86 -12.16 -10.49
N SER A 209 20.81 -11.40 -10.98
CA SER A 209 22.17 -11.90 -11.21
C SER A 209 22.94 -12.10 -9.89
N LEU A 210 22.50 -11.44 -8.82
CA LEU A 210 23.06 -11.57 -7.48
C LEU A 210 21.97 -11.48 -6.42
N LEU A 211 21.94 -12.47 -5.52
CA LEU A 211 21.15 -12.45 -4.30
C LEU A 211 22.08 -12.33 -3.09
N ILE A 212 21.91 -11.28 -2.28
CA ILE A 212 22.60 -11.10 -1.00
C ILE A 212 21.59 -11.40 0.12
N GLN A 213 21.92 -12.35 0.98
CA GLN A 213 21.04 -12.80 2.07
C GLN A 213 21.58 -12.36 3.45
N PRO A 214 21.30 -11.12 3.90
CA PRO A 214 21.71 -10.68 5.24
C PRO A 214 20.97 -11.43 6.35
N ARG A 215 21.50 -11.33 7.57
CA ARG A 215 20.69 -11.60 8.76
C ARG A 215 19.63 -10.49 8.88
N PRO A 216 18.34 -10.81 9.12
CA PRO A 216 17.31 -9.78 9.26
C PRO A 216 17.70 -8.71 10.29
N GLY A 217 17.57 -7.43 9.91
CA GLY A 217 17.93 -6.30 10.76
C GLY A 217 19.40 -5.86 10.67
N THR A 218 20.21 -6.48 9.81
CA THR A 218 21.63 -6.08 9.60
C THR A 218 21.87 -5.35 8.28
N ASP A 219 20.83 -4.83 7.64
CA ASP A 219 20.90 -4.13 6.34
C ASP A 219 21.85 -2.92 6.37
N ALA A 220 21.86 -2.17 7.48
CA ALA A 220 22.73 -1.02 7.65
C ALA A 220 24.23 -1.38 7.54
N ALA A 221 24.63 -2.58 7.97
CA ALA A 221 26.02 -3.01 7.86
C ALA A 221 26.45 -3.20 6.40
N ILE A 222 25.55 -3.70 5.54
CA ILE A 222 25.80 -3.80 4.10
C ILE A 222 25.90 -2.40 3.48
N ALA A 223 24.98 -1.50 3.82
CA ALA A 223 24.98 -0.14 3.29
C ALA A 223 26.29 0.61 3.64
N LEU A 224 26.74 0.50 4.89
CA LEU A 224 28.02 1.08 5.33
C LEU A 224 29.22 0.45 4.64
N ALA A 225 29.23 -0.88 4.45
CA ALA A 225 30.32 -1.57 3.76
C ALA A 225 30.41 -1.14 2.28
N VAL A 226 29.27 -1.01 1.59
CA VAL A 226 29.21 -0.50 0.21
C VAL A 226 29.73 0.94 0.16
N GLY A 227 29.27 1.81 1.07
CA GLY A 227 29.74 3.19 1.15
C GLY A 227 31.25 3.28 1.36
N HIS A 228 31.79 2.48 2.28
CA HIS A 228 33.24 2.40 2.53
C HIS A 228 34.01 2.00 1.26
N GLN A 229 33.57 0.96 0.56
CA GLN A 229 34.25 0.53 -0.68
C GLN A 229 34.18 1.58 -1.78
N LEU A 230 33.06 2.30 -1.94
CA LEU A 230 32.95 3.38 -2.92
C LEU A 230 33.95 4.51 -2.65
N ILE A 231 34.17 4.86 -1.38
CA ILE A 231 35.08 5.93 -0.97
C ILE A 231 36.54 5.47 -1.12
N GLU A 232 36.91 4.33 -0.54
CA GLU A 232 38.30 3.83 -0.58
C GLU A 232 38.83 3.61 -1.99
N ASN A 233 37.96 3.20 -2.93
CA ASN A 233 38.34 2.94 -4.32
C ASN A 233 38.15 4.17 -5.25
N ASN A 234 37.73 5.32 -4.72
CA ASN A 234 37.41 6.52 -5.49
C ASN A 234 36.40 6.28 -6.63
N TRP A 235 35.30 5.59 -6.34
CA TRP A 235 34.20 5.29 -7.28
C TRP A 235 33.02 6.26 -7.15
N ILE A 236 33.19 7.34 -6.37
CA ILE A 236 32.18 8.36 -6.14
C ILE A 236 32.27 9.47 -7.20
N ASP A 237 31.14 10.12 -7.47
CA ASP A 237 31.08 11.31 -8.34
C ASP A 237 31.39 12.56 -7.50
N GLU A 238 32.68 12.91 -7.39
CA GLU A 238 33.13 14.08 -6.62
C GLU A 238 32.49 15.39 -7.10
N PRO A 239 32.41 15.71 -8.42
CA PRO A 239 31.74 16.91 -8.89
C PRO A 239 30.27 17.02 -8.46
N PHE A 240 29.53 15.91 -8.51
CA PHE A 240 28.14 15.87 -8.06
C PHE A 240 28.06 16.17 -6.55
N ILE A 241 28.89 15.49 -5.75
CA ILE A 241 28.92 15.66 -4.29
C ILE A 241 29.23 17.12 -3.93
N ALA A 242 30.28 17.70 -4.50
CA ALA A 242 30.69 19.07 -4.23
C ALA A 242 29.61 20.12 -4.59
N SER A 243 28.76 19.82 -5.57
CA SER A 243 27.75 20.75 -6.09
C SER A 243 26.37 20.58 -5.46
N HIS A 244 26.05 19.39 -4.93
CA HIS A 244 24.68 19.00 -4.60
C HIS A 244 24.47 18.34 -3.23
N VAL A 245 25.54 18.05 -2.49
CA VAL A 245 25.45 17.38 -1.18
C VAL A 245 25.92 18.34 -0.08
N HIS A 246 25.23 18.32 1.07
CA HIS A 246 25.61 19.08 2.26
C HIS A 246 26.20 18.16 3.33
N GLY A 247 27.35 18.54 3.88
CA GLY A 247 28.12 17.77 4.86
C GLY A 247 29.59 17.69 4.45
#